data_AF-A0A522F970-F1
#
_entry.id   AF-A0A522F970-F1
#
_cell.length_a   1.000
_cell.length_b   1.000
_cell.length_c   1.000
_cell.angle_alpha   90.00
_cell.angle_beta   90.00
_cell.angle_gamma   90.00
#
_symmetry.space_group_name_H-M   'P 1'
#
loop_
_entity.id
_entity.type
_entity.pdbx_description
1 polymer ?
#
loop_
_entity_poly.entity_id
_entity_poly.type
_entity_poly.pdbx_seq_one_letter_code
_entity_poly.pdbx_strand_id
1 'polypeptide(L)'
;MNNQHLHKLRVKNIGIDTYRENTIYMRADCHICQSEGFTALTRVMVNFSGRSIVATLNVVYSELIHHNEAGLSREAMKRLEVKDGDEINITHLDHIESLSKVRAKIYGKELNEISYHEIISDIVAGKYSNVELSAFVSSCADDNLSVNEIISLTKAMINTGQRINWGKDMVLDKHCAGGLPGNRTTPIVVSIVAAAGLMIPKTSSKAITSPAGTADMMEAITRVDLSVEEMKKVVKKENGCFVGGGSMQLGPADDILISVEKALDIDSQGQMIASVLSKKAAAGSTHVLIDIPVGKTAKVRSNEEALHLQYYFKAVAEAIGLNVTVVITDGRQPVGNGIGPALEAIGVLSVLRNETNCPKDLKERSLVLAGELLTMSGKFEQGKEKQVAKEILESGKALNKFMAICKAQGGFTEPEYGKYRFDVLSEKSGIIKEIDNRKLARIAKLAGAPKSSRAGVWYNAHINSKISTRDLLFSIYADAKGELEYAKDYLKSINDLIIIE
;
A
#
# COMPACT_ATOMS: atom_id res chain seq x y z
N MET A 1 36.62 37.76 11.44
CA MET A 1 36.94 36.92 10.27
C MET A 1 35.88 35.84 10.19
N ASN A 2 35.15 35.78 9.06
CA ASN A 2 33.98 34.91 8.86
C ASN A 2 34.37 33.41 8.91
N ASN A 3 33.85 32.68 9.90
CA ASN A 3 33.95 31.22 10.02
C ASN A 3 33.14 30.42 8.97
N GLN A 4 32.62 31.07 7.93
CA GLN A 4 31.68 30.47 6.96
C GLN A 4 32.31 29.53 5.92
N HIS A 5 33.62 29.31 5.95
CA HIS A 5 34.33 28.48 4.95
C HIS A 5 34.83 27.12 5.46
N LEU A 6 34.70 26.78 6.75
CA LEU A 6 35.41 25.63 7.35
C LEU A 6 34.68 24.27 7.28
N HIS A 7 33.41 24.22 6.87
CA HIS A 7 32.63 22.97 6.84
C HIS A 7 31.97 22.69 5.49
N LYS A 8 32.64 23.09 4.39
CA LYS A 8 32.11 22.94 3.03
C LYS A 8 32.77 21.79 2.27
N LEU A 9 31.96 21.02 1.56
CA LEU A 9 32.42 20.00 0.60
C LEU A 9 31.66 20.14 -0.72
N ARG A 10 32.31 19.76 -1.82
CA ARG A 10 31.66 19.70 -3.14
C ARG A 10 30.91 18.39 -3.30
N VAL A 11 29.66 18.45 -3.76
CA VAL A 11 28.84 17.27 -3.98
C VAL A 11 29.43 16.44 -5.13
N LYS A 12 29.58 15.14 -4.89
CA LYS A 12 29.93 14.15 -5.90
C LYS A 12 28.80 13.14 -6.08
N ASN A 13 28.28 13.00 -7.28
CA ASN A 13 27.33 11.94 -7.59
C ASN A 13 28.06 10.60 -7.78
N ILE A 14 27.85 9.69 -6.83
CA ILE A 14 28.45 8.34 -6.84
C ILE A 14 27.47 7.24 -7.24
N GLY A 15 26.23 7.60 -7.64
CA GLY A 15 25.25 6.66 -8.20
C GLY A 15 24.63 5.66 -7.23
N ILE A 16 24.81 5.83 -5.91
CA ILE A 16 24.32 4.87 -4.91
C ILE A 16 22.85 5.14 -4.58
N ASP A 17 22.03 4.08 -4.71
CA ASP A 17 20.63 4.06 -4.28
C ASP A 17 20.51 3.37 -2.92
N THR A 18 20.19 4.17 -1.90
CA THR A 18 19.93 3.74 -0.51
C THR A 18 18.43 3.65 -0.22
N TYR A 19 17.62 3.59 -1.27
CA TYR A 19 16.16 3.58 -1.25
C TYR A 19 15.53 4.85 -0.65
N ARG A 20 15.53 4.98 0.68
CA ARG A 20 14.92 6.12 1.39
C ARG A 20 15.85 6.78 2.40
N GLU A 21 17.00 6.17 2.68
CA GLU A 21 17.94 6.72 3.64
C GLU A 21 18.77 7.83 3.00
N ASN A 22 18.82 8.98 3.67
CA ASN A 22 19.77 10.02 3.33
C ASN A 22 21.15 9.59 3.82
N THR A 23 22.05 9.28 2.90
CA THR A 23 23.43 8.91 3.22
C THR A 23 24.40 9.88 2.58
N ILE A 24 25.40 10.31 3.37
CA ILE A 24 26.55 11.09 2.94
C ILE A 24 27.81 10.24 3.06
N TYR A 25 28.69 10.35 2.08
CA TYR A 25 29.94 9.60 1.98
C TYR A 25 31.09 10.60 2.02
N MET A 26 31.89 10.58 3.08
CA MET A 26 33.02 11.50 3.24
C MET A 26 34.30 10.71 3.41
N ARG A 27 35.39 11.22 2.82
CA ARG A 27 36.69 10.58 2.96
C ARG A 27 37.18 10.68 4.39
N ALA A 28 37.82 9.62 4.89
CA ALA A 28 38.29 9.55 6.28
C ALA A 28 39.24 10.69 6.65
N ASP A 29 40.02 11.17 5.68
CA ASP A 29 40.99 12.25 5.79
C ASP A 29 40.47 13.61 5.29
N CYS A 30 39.16 13.75 5.03
CA CYS A 30 38.61 15.07 4.75
C CYS A 30 38.68 15.96 5.99
N HIS A 31 38.86 17.26 5.77
CA HIS A 31 39.07 18.24 6.85
C HIS A 31 37.93 18.23 7.89
N ILE A 32 36.69 17.93 7.47
CA ILE A 32 35.53 17.86 8.38
C ILE A 32 35.59 16.61 9.27
N CYS A 33 35.85 15.42 8.70
CA CYS A 33 35.99 14.20 9.50
C CYS A 33 37.12 14.32 10.53
N GLN A 34 38.24 14.95 10.15
CA GLN A 34 39.39 15.12 11.04
C GLN A 34 39.16 16.17 12.13
N SER A 35 38.52 17.30 11.81
CA SER A 35 38.33 18.40 12.77
C SER A 35 37.15 18.16 13.73
N GLU A 36 36.03 17.67 13.22
CA GLU A 36 34.81 17.45 14.00
C GLU A 36 34.75 16.04 14.63
N GLY A 37 35.68 15.16 14.28
CA GLY A 37 35.76 13.81 14.82
C GLY A 37 34.63 12.88 14.36
N PHE A 38 33.97 13.20 13.23
CA PHE A 38 32.89 12.38 12.71
C PHE A 38 33.38 10.98 12.33
N THR A 39 32.67 9.97 12.81
CA THR A 39 32.94 8.55 12.53
C THR A 39 31.79 7.93 11.73
N ALA A 40 32.00 6.72 11.21
CA ALA A 40 30.95 6.02 10.47
C ALA A 40 29.66 5.90 11.32
N LEU A 41 28.53 6.01 10.64
CA LEU A 41 27.16 6.04 11.19
C LEU A 41 26.79 7.30 11.99
N THR A 42 27.69 8.29 12.11
CA THR A 42 27.33 9.57 12.72
C THR A 42 26.22 10.25 11.91
N ARG A 43 25.20 10.76 12.60
CA ARG A 43 24.12 11.55 11.98
C ARG A 43 24.57 13.01 11.89
N VAL A 44 24.59 13.55 10.67
CA VAL A 44 25.02 14.92 10.40
C VAL A 44 23.92 15.69 9.68
N MET A 45 23.97 17.00 9.81
CA MET A 45 23.04 17.91 9.14
C MET A 45 23.73 18.48 7.90
N VAL A 46 23.13 18.27 6.73
CA VAL A 46 23.67 18.68 5.43
C VAL A 46 22.81 19.81 4.89
N ASN A 47 23.44 20.95 4.60
CA ASN A 47 22.77 22.18 4.22
C ASN A 47 23.13 22.60 2.80
N PHE A 48 22.13 23.03 2.05
CA PHE A 48 22.29 23.64 0.73
C PHE A 48 21.21 24.68 0.47
N SER A 49 21.60 25.92 0.16
CA SER A 49 20.69 26.98 -0.31
C SER A 49 19.39 27.13 0.53
N GLY A 50 19.51 27.09 1.86
CA GLY A 50 18.40 27.21 2.81
C GLY A 50 17.60 25.92 3.05
N ARG A 51 18.00 24.81 2.42
CA ARG A 51 17.45 23.47 2.65
C ARG A 51 18.41 22.65 3.49
N SER A 52 17.84 21.76 4.30
CA SER A 52 18.59 20.94 5.22
C SER A 52 18.04 19.52 5.23
N ILE A 53 18.93 18.54 5.30
CA ILE A 53 18.58 17.14 5.55
C ILE A 53 19.43 16.58 6.67
N VAL A 54 18.90 15.59 7.38
CA VAL A 54 19.71 14.74 8.25
C VAL A 54 20.20 13.55 7.42
N ALA A 55 21.51 13.33 7.41
CA ALA A 55 22.14 12.24 6.68
C ALA A 55 23.01 11.38 7.61
N THR A 56 23.05 10.07 7.34
CA THR A 56 23.97 9.15 8.01
C THR A 56 25.31 9.15 7.27
N LEU A 57 26.41 9.36 7.99
CA LEU A 57 27.75 9.38 7.44
C LEU A 57 28.30 7.97 7.23
N ASN A 58 28.71 7.67 6.00
CA ASN A 58 29.60 6.56 5.69
C ASN A 58 31.00 7.09 5.37
N VAL A 59 32.01 6.52 6.03
CA VAL A 59 33.40 6.95 5.84
C VAL A 59 34.03 6.14 4.70
N VAL A 60 34.67 6.83 3.77
CA VAL A 60 35.32 6.26 2.58
C VAL A 60 36.84 6.34 2.74
N TYR A 61 37.53 5.23 2.46
CA TYR A 61 39.00 5.14 2.48
C TYR A 61 39.62 5.02 1.08
N SER A 62 38.80 4.84 0.04
CA SER A 62 39.26 4.77 -1.34
C SER A 62 39.30 6.16 -2.00
N GLU A 63 39.89 6.22 -3.20
CA GLU A 63 39.93 7.41 -4.05
C GLU A 63 38.64 7.65 -4.84
N LEU A 64 37.55 6.93 -4.52
CA LEU A 64 36.24 7.10 -5.17
C LEU A 64 35.69 8.53 -5.04
N ILE A 65 36.07 9.21 -3.96
CA ILE A 65 35.69 10.59 -3.62
C ILE A 65 36.97 11.31 -3.18
N HIS A 66 37.15 12.57 -3.54
CA HIS A 66 38.30 13.36 -3.09
C HIS A 66 38.09 13.97 -1.69
N HIS A 67 39.16 14.39 -0.99
CA HIS A 67 39.07 14.93 0.39
C HIS A 67 38.28 16.24 0.52
N ASN A 68 38.00 16.92 -0.59
CA ASN A 68 37.20 18.14 -0.68
C ASN A 68 35.82 17.88 -1.28
N GLU A 69 35.45 16.60 -1.43
CA GLU A 69 34.18 16.15 -1.96
C GLU A 69 33.40 15.35 -0.92
N ALA A 70 32.08 15.35 -1.08
CA ALA A 70 31.16 14.49 -0.35
C ALA A 70 30.23 13.80 -1.34
N GLY A 71 30.21 12.47 -1.29
CA GLY A 71 29.25 11.68 -2.02
C GLY A 71 27.88 11.75 -1.36
N LEU A 72 26.82 11.84 -2.14
CA LEU A 72 25.45 11.76 -1.62
C LEU A 72 24.70 10.62 -2.29
N SER A 73 23.91 9.90 -1.50
CA SER A 73 22.91 8.97 -2.04
C SER A 73 21.93 9.68 -2.98
N ARG A 74 21.33 8.94 -3.93
CA ARG A 74 20.35 9.48 -4.88
C ARG A 74 19.17 10.19 -4.18
N GLU A 75 18.69 9.63 -3.07
CA GLU A 75 17.60 10.22 -2.29
C GLU A 75 18.04 11.52 -1.59
N ALA A 76 19.23 11.56 -0.98
CA ALA A 76 19.77 12.77 -0.37
C ALA A 76 19.94 13.90 -1.38
N MET A 77 20.47 13.59 -2.58
CA MET A 77 20.59 14.59 -3.66
C MET A 77 19.24 15.13 -4.08
N LYS A 78 18.24 14.25 -4.24
CA LYS A 78 16.87 14.63 -4.62
C LYS A 78 16.22 15.53 -3.57
N ARG A 79 16.35 15.21 -2.27
CA ARG A 79 15.74 16.01 -1.17
C ARG A 79 16.40 17.37 -0.99
N LEU A 80 17.72 17.43 -1.12
CA LEU A 80 18.47 18.70 -1.07
C LEU A 80 18.33 19.52 -2.36
N GLU A 81 17.89 18.90 -3.46
CA GLU A 81 17.91 19.46 -4.82
C GLU A 81 19.30 19.94 -5.26
N VAL A 82 20.32 19.16 -4.93
CA VAL A 82 21.72 19.41 -5.31
C VAL A 82 22.12 18.66 -6.57
N LYS A 83 23.11 19.21 -7.27
CA LYS A 83 23.76 18.64 -8.45
C LYS A 83 25.25 18.38 -8.18
N ASP A 84 25.87 17.63 -9.07
CA ASP A 84 27.32 17.41 -9.03
C ASP A 84 28.07 18.75 -9.07
N GLY A 85 29.03 18.94 -8.17
CA GLY A 85 29.82 20.17 -8.03
C GLY A 85 29.25 21.24 -7.11
N ASP A 86 28.00 21.14 -6.67
CA ASP A 86 27.41 22.10 -5.72
C ASP A 86 28.15 22.08 -4.37
N GLU A 87 28.27 23.23 -3.71
CA GLU A 87 28.87 23.32 -2.37
C GLU A 87 27.82 23.12 -1.27
N ILE A 88 28.02 22.10 -0.44
CA ILE A 88 27.17 21.81 0.73
C ILE A 88 27.92 22.10 2.03
N ASN A 89 27.17 22.43 3.08
CA ASN A 89 27.71 22.68 4.42
C ASN A 89 27.28 21.57 5.39
N ILE A 90 28.23 20.97 6.10
CA ILE A 90 27.99 19.86 7.02
C ILE A 90 28.15 20.36 8.46
N THR A 91 27.17 20.09 9.32
CA THR A 91 27.22 20.40 10.75
C THR A 91 26.76 19.23 11.59
N HIS A 92 26.96 19.32 12.91
CA HIS A 92 26.33 18.38 13.85
C HIS A 92 24.81 18.44 13.74
N LEU A 93 24.16 17.32 14.04
CA LEU A 93 22.72 17.23 14.16
C LEU A 93 22.28 17.85 15.49
N ASP A 94 21.32 18.77 15.44
CA ASP A 94 20.67 19.29 16.65
C ASP A 94 19.87 18.20 17.38
N HIS A 95 19.69 18.36 18.69
CA HIS A 95 18.90 17.42 19.49
C HIS A 95 17.47 17.30 18.94
N ILE A 96 17.04 16.06 18.66
CA ILE A 96 15.68 15.75 18.20
C ILE A 96 14.80 15.50 19.42
N GLU A 97 14.07 16.52 19.86
CA GLU A 97 13.24 16.51 21.07
C GLU A 97 12.21 15.36 21.10
N SER A 98 11.61 15.05 19.95
CA SER A 98 10.58 14.01 19.82
C SER A 98 11.10 12.60 20.14
N LEU A 99 12.41 12.34 20.10
CA LEU A 99 12.99 11.06 20.53
C LEU A 99 12.78 10.77 22.01
N SER A 100 12.68 11.80 22.86
CA SER A 100 12.33 11.64 24.28
C SER A 100 10.92 11.05 24.46
N LYS A 101 10.02 11.36 23.54
CA LYS A 101 8.62 10.90 23.53
C LYS A 101 8.53 9.46 23.03
N VAL A 102 9.34 9.10 22.04
CA VAL A 102 9.51 7.69 21.63
C VAL A 102 10.02 6.86 22.81
N ARG A 103 11.03 7.35 23.56
CA ARG A 103 11.49 6.69 24.79
C ARG A 103 10.37 6.56 25.82
N ALA A 104 9.58 7.61 26.04
CA ALA A 104 8.44 7.54 26.94
C ALA A 104 7.43 6.44 26.52
N LYS A 105 7.15 6.32 25.22
CA LYS A 105 6.27 5.27 24.67
C LYS A 105 6.85 3.87 24.87
N ILE A 106 8.15 3.68 24.65
CA ILE A 106 8.86 2.42 24.92
C ILE A 106 8.69 1.98 26.38
N TYR A 107 8.66 2.93 27.33
CA TYR A 107 8.40 2.66 28.74
C TYR A 107 6.90 2.62 29.11
N GLY A 108 6.00 2.47 28.13
CA GLY A 108 4.57 2.26 28.34
C GLY A 108 3.77 3.52 28.69
N LYS A 109 4.33 4.72 28.49
CA LYS A 109 3.56 5.97 28.70
C LYS A 109 2.65 6.26 27.52
N GLU A 110 1.41 6.64 27.84
CA GLU A 110 0.46 7.13 26.84
C GLU A 110 0.91 8.49 26.29
N LEU A 111 0.88 8.63 24.95
CA LEU A 111 1.25 9.87 24.27
C LEU A 111 0.02 10.68 23.85
N ASN A 112 0.12 12.00 23.97
CA ASN A 112 -0.93 12.92 23.53
C ASN A 112 -0.77 13.37 22.07
N GLU A 113 -1.76 14.10 21.55
CA GLU A 113 -1.78 14.61 20.18
C GLU A 113 -0.54 15.44 19.80
N ILE A 114 -0.07 16.32 20.70
CA ILE A 114 1.15 17.12 20.49
C ILE A 114 2.38 16.22 20.34
N SER A 115 2.47 15.18 21.16
CA SER A 115 3.58 14.23 21.13
C SER A 115 3.63 13.45 19.83
N TYR A 116 2.49 12.92 19.38
CA TYR A 116 2.42 12.27 18.07
C TYR A 116 2.67 13.24 16.92
N HIS A 117 2.17 14.48 16.99
CA HIS A 117 2.42 15.48 15.95
C HIS A 117 3.91 15.76 15.76
N GLU A 118 4.66 15.94 16.85
CA GLU A 118 6.11 16.15 16.76
C GLU A 118 6.86 14.92 16.24
N ILE A 119 6.52 13.71 16.74
CA ILE A 119 7.13 12.46 16.25
C ILE A 119 6.89 12.31 14.75
N ILE A 120 5.64 12.41 14.31
CA ILE A 120 5.29 12.24 12.89
C ILE A 120 5.90 13.33 12.02
N SER A 121 5.97 14.57 12.49
CA SER A 121 6.61 15.67 11.76
C SER A 121 8.11 15.41 11.56
N ASP A 122 8.82 14.95 12.59
CA ASP A 122 10.24 14.64 12.51
C ASP A 122 10.51 13.40 11.64
N ILE A 123 9.62 12.41 11.66
CA ILE A 123 9.67 11.25 10.75
C ILE A 123 9.53 11.69 9.29
N VAL A 124 8.51 12.51 8.96
CA VAL A 124 8.28 13.01 7.61
C VAL A 124 9.43 13.91 7.14
N ALA A 125 10.00 14.70 8.05
CA ALA A 125 11.20 15.52 7.78
C ALA A 125 12.48 14.68 7.58
N GLY A 126 12.44 13.35 7.77
CA GLY A 126 13.59 12.46 7.61
C GLY A 126 14.64 12.59 8.72
N LYS A 127 14.27 13.15 9.89
CA LYS A 127 15.18 13.29 11.03
C LYS A 127 15.44 11.96 11.74
N TYR A 128 14.52 11.02 11.64
CA TYR A 128 14.66 9.69 12.23
C TYR A 128 15.46 8.76 11.30
N SER A 129 16.38 8.01 11.88
CA SER A 129 17.05 6.86 11.30
C SER A 129 16.16 5.61 11.34
N ASN A 130 16.55 4.56 10.62
CA ASN A 130 15.86 3.27 10.68
C ASN A 130 15.82 2.66 12.09
N VAL A 131 16.81 2.94 12.94
CA VAL A 131 16.80 2.49 14.34
C VAL A 131 15.67 3.17 15.12
N GLU A 132 15.54 4.49 15.01
CA GLU A 132 14.52 5.26 15.73
C GLU A 132 13.11 4.98 15.19
N LEU A 133 12.97 4.81 13.86
CA LEU A 133 11.73 4.36 13.24
C LEU A 133 11.33 2.97 13.74
N SER A 134 12.27 2.01 13.77
CA SER A 134 12.01 0.66 14.27
C SER A 134 11.62 0.67 15.74
N ALA A 135 12.26 1.51 16.55
CA ALA A 135 11.92 1.67 17.95
C ALA A 135 10.50 2.23 18.14
N PHE A 136 10.12 3.26 17.37
CA PHE A 136 8.77 3.81 17.39
C PHE A 136 7.72 2.79 16.96
N VAL A 137 7.90 2.14 15.80
CA VAL A 137 6.99 1.10 15.29
C VAL A 137 6.85 -0.04 16.30
N SER A 138 7.95 -0.55 16.84
CA SER A 138 7.91 -1.63 17.83
C SER A 138 7.22 -1.21 19.13
N SER A 139 7.40 0.05 19.57
CA SER A 139 6.72 0.56 20.77
C SER A 139 5.21 0.76 20.60
N CYS A 140 4.74 0.81 19.35
CA CYS A 140 3.33 0.90 18.99
C CYS A 140 2.73 -0.47 18.61
N ALA A 141 3.53 -1.54 18.65
CA ALA A 141 3.10 -2.88 18.25
C ALA A 141 2.11 -3.48 19.25
N ASP A 142 1.38 -4.50 18.80
CA ASP A 142 0.37 -5.21 19.61
C ASP A 142 -0.76 -4.28 20.08
N ASP A 143 -1.30 -4.48 21.29
CA ASP A 143 -2.35 -3.65 21.89
C ASP A 143 -1.79 -2.45 22.69
N ASN A 144 -0.56 -2.00 22.38
CA ASN A 144 0.07 -0.90 23.11
C ASN A 144 -0.49 0.48 22.77
N LEU A 145 -1.46 0.62 21.86
CA LEU A 145 -2.09 1.89 21.53
C LEU A 145 -3.51 1.97 22.08
N SER A 146 -3.76 2.93 22.97
CA SER A 146 -5.13 3.26 23.39
C SER A 146 -5.95 3.84 22.22
N VAL A 147 -7.29 3.84 22.31
CA VAL A 147 -8.15 4.52 21.33
C VAL A 147 -7.73 5.98 21.14
N ASN A 148 -7.40 6.69 22.23
CA ASN A 148 -6.99 8.09 22.21
C ASN A 148 -5.64 8.28 21.51
N GLU A 149 -4.71 7.35 21.68
CA GLU A 149 -3.44 7.35 20.97
C GLU A 149 -3.62 7.08 19.48
N ILE A 150 -4.50 6.15 19.10
CA ILE A 150 -4.82 5.90 17.69
C ILE A 150 -5.42 7.15 17.05
N ILE A 151 -6.35 7.84 17.74
CA ILE A 151 -6.91 9.12 17.29
C ILE A 151 -5.80 10.16 17.10
N SER A 152 -4.94 10.31 18.10
CA SER A 152 -3.84 11.28 18.11
C SER A 152 -2.84 11.03 16.98
N LEU A 153 -2.43 9.76 16.81
CA LEU A 153 -1.56 9.32 15.72
C LEU A 153 -2.21 9.58 14.36
N THR A 154 -3.50 9.23 14.21
CA THR A 154 -4.25 9.44 12.96
C THR A 154 -4.27 10.92 12.59
N LYS A 155 -4.62 11.81 13.53
CA LYS A 155 -4.62 13.26 13.30
C LYS A 155 -3.23 13.78 12.93
N ALA A 156 -2.19 13.33 13.62
CA ALA A 156 -0.80 13.71 13.31
C ALA A 156 -0.41 13.30 11.87
N MET A 157 -0.74 12.08 11.46
CA MET A 157 -0.49 11.59 10.09
C MET A 157 -1.27 12.40 9.05
N ILE A 158 -2.53 12.77 9.32
CA ILE A 158 -3.30 13.59 8.39
C ILE A 158 -2.71 15.00 8.27
N ASN A 159 -2.29 15.62 9.39
CA ASN A 159 -1.82 17.00 9.42
C ASN A 159 -0.44 17.20 8.77
N THR A 160 0.33 16.12 8.60
CA THR A 160 1.65 16.15 7.91
C THR A 160 1.55 15.81 6.42
N GLY A 161 0.39 15.36 5.94
CA GLY A 161 0.15 15.03 4.53
C GLY A 161 -0.59 16.13 3.76
N GLN A 162 -0.57 16.02 2.43
CA GLN A 162 -1.42 16.87 1.59
C GLN A 162 -2.86 16.39 1.61
N ARG A 163 -3.82 17.32 1.62
CA ARG A 163 -5.25 17.01 1.54
C ARG A 163 -5.84 17.41 0.19
N ILE A 164 -6.60 16.51 -0.42
CA ILE A 164 -7.39 16.81 -1.61
C ILE A 164 -8.75 17.34 -1.17
N ASN A 165 -9.18 18.47 -1.75
CA ASN A 165 -10.54 18.96 -1.66
C ASN A 165 -11.26 18.75 -3.00
N TRP A 166 -12.41 18.08 -2.94
CA TRP A 166 -13.26 17.77 -4.10
C TRP A 166 -14.41 18.77 -4.33
N GLY A 167 -14.64 19.72 -3.41
CA GLY A 167 -15.74 20.68 -3.50
C GLY A 167 -17.13 20.04 -3.46
N LYS A 168 -17.24 18.90 -2.77
CA LYS A 168 -18.47 18.12 -2.59
C LYS A 168 -18.58 17.70 -1.14
N ASP A 169 -19.80 17.74 -0.61
CA ASP A 169 -20.09 17.33 0.77
C ASP A 169 -19.98 15.81 0.95
N MET A 170 -20.17 15.05 -0.13
CA MET A 170 -20.12 13.60 -0.12
C MET A 170 -19.15 13.08 -1.18
N VAL A 171 -18.11 12.43 -0.66
CA VAL A 171 -17.05 11.73 -1.39
C VAL A 171 -16.92 10.34 -0.76
N LEU A 172 -17.22 9.32 -1.56
CA LEU A 172 -17.18 7.91 -1.16
C LEU A 172 -15.78 7.33 -1.38
N ASP A 173 -15.38 6.37 -0.57
CA ASP A 173 -14.19 5.53 -0.80
C ASP A 173 -14.45 4.11 -0.29
N LYS A 174 -13.72 3.17 -0.86
CA LYS A 174 -13.68 1.78 -0.40
C LYS A 174 -12.26 1.42 -0.04
N HIS A 175 -12.06 0.91 1.16
CA HIS A 175 -10.81 0.28 1.57
C HIS A 175 -11.04 -1.19 1.92
N CYS A 176 -9.98 -1.98 1.86
CA CYS A 176 -9.97 -3.36 2.33
C CYS A 176 -8.75 -3.50 3.23
N ALA A 177 -8.93 -4.03 4.44
CA ALA A 177 -7.83 -4.27 5.38
C ALA A 177 -6.70 -5.13 4.76
N GLY A 178 -7.04 -5.92 3.73
CA GLY A 178 -6.09 -6.56 2.84
C GLY A 178 -5.75 -7.98 3.27
N GLY A 179 -4.59 -8.47 2.84
CA GLY A 179 -4.08 -9.81 3.19
C GLY A 179 -4.72 -10.99 2.46
N LEU A 180 -5.85 -10.79 1.75
CA LEU A 180 -6.50 -11.83 0.96
C LEU A 180 -6.12 -11.72 -0.53
N PRO A 181 -5.50 -12.75 -1.15
CA PRO A 181 -5.18 -12.75 -2.57
C PRO A 181 -6.47 -12.76 -3.43
N GLY A 182 -6.39 -12.20 -4.64
CA GLY A 182 -7.50 -12.18 -5.58
C GLY A 182 -8.64 -11.18 -5.27
N ASN A 183 -8.69 -10.57 -4.07
CA ASN A 183 -9.77 -9.65 -3.66
C ASN A 183 -9.77 -8.29 -4.39
N ARG A 184 -10.06 -8.31 -5.70
CA ARG A 184 -10.18 -7.15 -6.59
C ARG A 184 -11.61 -6.70 -6.81
N THR A 185 -12.34 -6.57 -5.70
CA THR A 185 -13.67 -5.95 -5.68
C THR A 185 -13.64 -4.47 -6.06
N THR A 186 -12.55 -3.75 -5.75
CA THR A 186 -12.47 -2.29 -5.88
C THR A 186 -12.86 -1.76 -7.26
N PRO A 187 -12.33 -2.26 -8.40
CA PRO A 187 -12.68 -1.68 -9.69
C PRO A 187 -14.14 -1.90 -10.09
N ILE A 188 -14.73 -3.03 -9.69
CA ILE A 188 -16.15 -3.31 -9.90
C ILE A 188 -17.00 -2.33 -9.07
N VAL A 189 -16.68 -2.20 -7.78
CA VAL A 189 -17.39 -1.32 -6.84
C VAL A 189 -17.33 0.15 -7.30
N VAL A 190 -16.14 0.66 -7.63
CA VAL A 190 -15.96 2.03 -8.12
C VAL A 190 -16.77 2.26 -9.39
N SER A 191 -16.78 1.30 -10.31
CA SER A 191 -17.52 1.42 -11.57
C SER A 191 -19.04 1.45 -11.37
N ILE A 192 -19.57 0.63 -10.45
CA ILE A 192 -20.99 0.64 -10.09
C ILE A 192 -21.37 1.98 -9.43
N VAL A 193 -20.62 2.40 -8.41
CA VAL A 193 -20.91 3.62 -7.63
C VAL A 193 -20.78 4.88 -8.50
N ALA A 194 -19.76 4.96 -9.35
CA ALA A 194 -19.60 6.07 -10.28
C ALA A 194 -20.68 6.07 -11.37
N ALA A 195 -21.14 4.90 -11.84
CA ALA A 195 -22.25 4.77 -12.77
C ALA A 195 -23.60 5.15 -12.13
N ALA A 196 -23.73 5.00 -10.81
CA ALA A 196 -24.85 5.51 -10.02
C ALA A 196 -24.82 7.04 -9.83
N GLY A 197 -23.81 7.73 -10.36
CA GLY A 197 -23.68 9.19 -10.28
C GLY A 197 -23.04 9.71 -9.00
N LEU A 198 -22.40 8.84 -8.22
CA LEU A 198 -21.73 9.19 -6.96
C LEU A 198 -20.23 9.34 -7.15
N MET A 199 -19.63 10.28 -6.43
CA MET A 199 -18.19 10.55 -6.50
C MET A 199 -17.41 9.57 -5.62
N ILE A 200 -16.52 8.79 -6.24
CA ILE A 200 -15.69 7.76 -5.60
C ILE A 200 -14.23 7.76 -6.13
N PRO A 201 -13.42 8.78 -5.79
CA PRO A 201 -12.04 8.90 -6.25
C PRO A 201 -11.14 7.88 -5.55
N LYS A 202 -10.81 6.77 -6.24
CA LYS A 202 -10.03 5.69 -5.63
C LYS A 202 -8.52 5.94 -5.76
N THR A 203 -7.86 6.10 -4.62
CA THR A 203 -6.41 5.93 -4.47
C THR A 203 -6.09 4.56 -3.89
N SER A 204 -5.12 3.86 -4.48
CA SER A 204 -4.69 2.54 -4.04
C SER A 204 -3.16 2.46 -4.01
N SER A 205 -2.61 1.80 -3.00
CA SER A 205 -1.18 1.50 -2.95
C SER A 205 -0.86 0.31 -3.88
N LYS A 206 0.38 0.26 -4.37
CA LYS A 206 0.95 -0.95 -5.00
C LYS A 206 1.17 -2.03 -3.94
N ALA A 207 1.24 -3.27 -4.38
CA ALA A 207 1.55 -4.41 -3.54
C ALA A 207 2.89 -4.23 -2.85
N ILE A 208 2.89 -4.42 -1.54
CA ILE A 208 4.11 -4.48 -0.74
C ILE A 208 4.39 -5.94 -0.35
N THR A 209 3.38 -6.63 0.17
CA THR A 209 3.44 -8.03 0.61
C THR A 209 2.42 -8.94 -0.08
N SER A 210 1.47 -8.42 -0.86
CA SER A 210 0.56 -9.23 -1.66
C SER A 210 1.17 -9.55 -3.04
N PRO A 211 0.66 -10.56 -3.76
CA PRO A 211 1.10 -10.85 -5.13
C PRO A 211 0.73 -9.74 -6.12
N ALA A 212 -0.31 -8.97 -5.81
CA ALA A 212 -0.70 -7.76 -6.50
C ALA A 212 -1.45 -6.84 -5.52
N GLY A 213 -1.41 -5.54 -5.77
CA GLY A 213 -2.30 -4.54 -5.19
C GLY A 213 -3.31 -4.08 -6.24
N THR A 214 -4.32 -3.30 -5.85
CA THR A 214 -5.28 -2.75 -6.81
C THR A 214 -4.59 -1.84 -7.83
N ALA A 215 -3.56 -1.09 -7.42
CA ALA A 215 -2.80 -0.26 -8.35
C ALA A 215 -2.00 -1.10 -9.36
N ASP A 216 -1.38 -2.20 -8.95
CA ASP A 216 -0.64 -3.07 -9.89
C ASP A 216 -1.58 -3.73 -10.90
N MET A 217 -2.74 -4.21 -10.45
CA MET A 217 -3.75 -4.77 -11.35
C MET A 217 -4.25 -3.72 -12.35
N MET A 218 -4.57 -2.52 -11.87
CA MET A 218 -5.03 -1.45 -12.76
C MET A 218 -3.93 -0.97 -13.71
N GLU A 219 -2.65 -1.04 -13.33
CA GLU A 219 -1.51 -0.74 -14.20
C GLU A 219 -1.38 -1.71 -15.38
N ALA A 220 -1.90 -2.94 -15.24
CA ALA A 220 -2.02 -3.89 -16.36
C ALA A 220 -3.15 -3.52 -17.35
N ILE A 221 -4.05 -2.62 -16.99
CA ILE A 221 -5.22 -2.22 -17.79
C ILE A 221 -5.11 -0.77 -18.30
N THR A 222 -4.61 0.15 -17.48
CA THR A 222 -4.60 1.59 -17.76
C THR A 222 -3.49 2.30 -16.99
N ARG A 223 -3.27 3.57 -17.29
CA ARG A 223 -2.32 4.42 -16.56
C ARG A 223 -2.86 4.71 -15.15
N VAL A 224 -2.04 4.44 -14.13
CA VAL A 224 -2.37 4.70 -12.71
C VAL A 224 -1.54 5.82 -12.07
N ASP A 225 -0.44 6.23 -12.72
CA ASP A 225 0.40 7.33 -12.25
C ASP A 225 -0.08 8.65 -12.86
N LEU A 226 -0.93 9.36 -12.13
CA LEU A 226 -1.54 10.63 -12.51
C LEU A 226 -1.15 11.71 -11.52
N SER A 227 -0.92 12.93 -12.00
CA SER A 227 -0.80 14.09 -11.13
C SER A 227 -2.12 14.39 -10.41
N VAL A 228 -2.09 15.20 -9.34
CA VAL A 228 -3.31 15.64 -8.63
C VAL A 228 -4.27 16.35 -9.59
N GLU A 229 -3.76 17.17 -10.50
CA GLU A 229 -4.54 17.91 -11.50
C GLU A 229 -5.16 16.97 -12.53
N GLU A 230 -4.41 15.98 -13.02
CA GLU A 230 -4.93 14.97 -13.94
C GLU A 230 -6.03 14.14 -13.26
N MET A 231 -5.80 13.68 -12.03
CA MET A 231 -6.79 12.96 -11.23
C MET A 231 -8.07 13.79 -11.05
N LYS A 232 -7.95 15.08 -10.71
CA LYS A 232 -9.11 15.98 -10.58
C LYS A 232 -9.91 16.09 -11.88
N LYS A 233 -9.26 16.14 -13.03
CA LYS A 233 -9.94 16.15 -14.35
C LYS A 233 -10.70 14.86 -14.60
N VAL A 234 -10.10 13.70 -14.31
CA VAL A 234 -10.73 12.39 -14.45
C VAL A 234 -11.96 12.28 -13.56
N VAL A 235 -11.81 12.57 -12.27
CA VAL A 235 -12.90 12.46 -11.28
C VAL A 235 -14.03 13.45 -11.59
N LYS A 236 -13.72 14.69 -11.99
CA LYS A 236 -14.74 15.67 -12.39
C LYS A 236 -15.57 15.17 -13.58
N LYS A 237 -14.96 14.44 -14.51
CA LYS A 237 -15.62 13.95 -15.72
C LYS A 237 -16.39 12.65 -15.46
N GLU A 238 -15.78 11.72 -14.73
CA GLU A 238 -16.27 10.34 -14.65
C GLU A 238 -16.83 9.95 -13.27
N ASN A 239 -16.74 10.81 -12.26
CA ASN A 239 -17.07 10.56 -10.85
C ASN A 239 -16.22 9.48 -10.17
N GLY A 240 -15.25 8.89 -10.84
CA GLY A 240 -14.35 7.88 -10.27
C GLY A 240 -12.99 7.90 -10.95
N CYS A 241 -12.02 7.27 -10.32
CA CYS A 241 -10.67 7.08 -10.85
C CYS A 241 -10.00 5.87 -10.17
N PHE A 242 -8.87 5.44 -10.70
CA PHE A 242 -7.99 4.39 -10.19
C PHE A 242 -6.55 4.91 -10.22
N VAL A 243 -6.10 5.52 -9.13
CA VAL A 243 -4.78 6.18 -9.04
C VAL A 243 -3.87 5.47 -8.04
N GLY A 244 -2.59 5.34 -8.39
CA GLY A 244 -1.54 4.89 -7.49
C GLY A 244 -1.23 5.95 -6.44
N GLY A 245 -1.34 5.60 -5.15
CA GLY A 245 -1.19 6.59 -4.06
C GLY A 245 0.22 7.16 -3.87
N GLY A 246 1.26 6.48 -4.37
CA GLY A 246 2.67 6.80 -4.07
C GLY A 246 3.19 8.11 -4.66
N SER A 247 2.57 8.66 -5.71
CA SER A 247 3.04 9.91 -6.35
C SER A 247 2.42 11.18 -5.76
N MET A 248 1.44 11.07 -4.86
CA MET A 248 0.60 12.21 -4.44
C MET A 248 0.89 12.77 -3.04
N GLN A 249 1.89 12.24 -2.31
CA GLN A 249 2.23 12.66 -0.94
C GLN A 249 1.03 12.81 0.02
N LEU A 250 -0.01 11.96 -0.15
CA LEU A 250 -1.21 12.01 0.69
C LEU A 250 -0.98 11.44 2.09
N GLY A 251 -0.01 10.54 2.26
CA GLY A 251 0.34 9.93 3.54
C GLY A 251 1.84 9.66 3.64
N PRO A 252 2.70 10.68 3.67
CA PRO A 252 4.16 10.50 3.67
C PRO A 252 4.64 9.73 4.91
N ALA A 253 4.03 9.99 6.07
CA ALA A 253 4.32 9.26 7.30
C ALA A 253 3.99 7.76 7.17
N ASP A 254 2.81 7.48 6.61
CA ASP A 254 2.34 6.11 6.38
C ASP A 254 3.30 5.31 5.50
N ASP A 255 3.70 5.90 4.36
CA ASP A 255 4.63 5.25 3.45
C ASP A 255 5.95 4.90 4.16
N ILE A 256 6.46 5.77 5.06
CA ILE A 256 7.69 5.54 5.82
C ILE A 256 7.49 4.42 6.85
N LEU A 257 6.44 4.52 7.69
CA LEU A 257 6.17 3.55 8.75
C LEU A 257 5.94 2.15 8.20
N ILE A 258 5.13 2.00 7.13
CA ILE A 258 4.86 0.70 6.49
C ILE A 258 6.15 0.03 6.00
N SER A 259 7.14 0.80 5.54
CA SER A 259 8.41 0.22 5.08
C SER A 259 9.18 -0.48 6.19
N VAL A 260 9.05 0.02 7.42
CA VAL A 260 9.70 -0.53 8.63
C VAL A 260 8.85 -1.65 9.23
N GLU A 261 7.54 -1.47 9.35
CA GLU A 261 6.58 -2.51 9.75
C GLU A 261 6.79 -3.79 8.95
N LYS A 262 6.94 -3.66 7.64
CA LYS A 262 7.23 -4.78 6.73
C LYS A 262 8.56 -5.48 7.05
N ALA A 263 9.62 -4.71 7.29
CA ALA A 263 10.94 -5.27 7.55
C ALA A 263 10.97 -6.05 8.88
N LEU A 264 10.16 -5.62 9.85
CA LEU A 264 10.01 -6.25 11.15
C LEU A 264 8.96 -7.37 11.17
N ASP A 265 8.15 -7.52 10.11
CA ASP A 265 6.96 -8.39 10.07
C ASP A 265 5.97 -8.07 11.21
N ILE A 266 5.82 -6.78 11.53
CA ILE A 266 4.91 -6.27 12.56
C ILE A 266 3.70 -5.62 11.87
N ASP A 267 2.50 -5.98 12.32
CA ASP A 267 1.24 -5.44 11.80
C ASP A 267 0.28 -5.18 12.97
N SER A 268 0.43 -4.01 13.60
CA SER A 268 -0.39 -3.63 14.74
C SER A 268 -1.74 -3.06 14.31
N GLN A 269 -2.79 -3.38 15.05
CA GLN A 269 -4.15 -2.92 14.72
C GLN A 269 -4.25 -1.39 14.75
N GLY A 270 -3.68 -0.77 15.78
CA GLY A 270 -3.70 0.68 15.95
C GLY A 270 -3.01 1.43 14.83
N GLN A 271 -1.81 0.99 14.40
CA GLN A 271 -1.12 1.60 13.27
C GLN A 271 -1.84 1.35 11.95
N MET A 272 -2.41 0.16 11.74
CA MET A 272 -3.23 -0.12 10.56
C MET A 272 -4.42 0.83 10.47
N ILE A 273 -5.14 1.06 11.57
CA ILE A 273 -6.30 1.96 11.59
C ILE A 273 -5.85 3.40 11.26
N ALA A 274 -4.78 3.87 11.92
CA ALA A 274 -4.24 5.21 11.67
C ALA A 274 -3.75 5.39 10.22
N SER A 275 -3.03 4.42 9.69
CA SER A 275 -2.61 4.32 8.29
C SER A 275 -3.79 4.46 7.33
N VAL A 276 -4.80 3.61 7.51
CA VAL A 276 -5.95 3.53 6.60
C VAL A 276 -6.72 4.84 6.65
N LEU A 277 -7.18 5.26 7.83
CA LEU A 277 -8.03 6.42 7.98
C LEU A 277 -7.31 7.73 7.62
N SER A 278 -6.03 7.88 7.92
CA SER A 278 -5.28 9.08 7.56
C SER A 278 -5.21 9.28 6.05
N LYS A 279 -4.92 8.22 5.28
CA LYS A 279 -4.95 8.25 3.81
C LYS A 279 -6.34 8.53 3.25
N LYS A 280 -7.40 8.03 3.89
CA LYS A 280 -8.77 8.29 3.45
C LYS A 280 -9.15 9.75 3.65
N ALA A 281 -8.85 10.31 4.82
CA ALA A 281 -9.07 11.73 5.10
C ALA A 281 -8.22 12.64 4.19
N ALA A 282 -6.94 12.28 3.96
CA ALA A 282 -6.06 13.02 3.06
C ALA A 282 -6.53 12.97 1.59
N ALA A 283 -7.09 11.85 1.14
CA ALA A 283 -7.72 11.75 -0.17
C ALA A 283 -9.02 12.56 -0.30
N GLY A 284 -9.49 13.23 0.76
CA GLY A 284 -10.72 14.04 0.75
C GLY A 284 -12.00 13.22 0.85
N SER A 285 -11.91 11.96 1.27
CA SER A 285 -13.07 11.10 1.49
C SER A 285 -13.86 11.57 2.70
N THR A 286 -15.18 11.39 2.67
CA THR A 286 -16.10 11.75 3.76
C THR A 286 -16.85 10.52 4.28
N HIS A 287 -17.10 9.57 3.38
CA HIS A 287 -17.83 8.34 3.64
C HIS A 287 -16.94 7.19 3.15
N VAL A 288 -16.58 6.28 4.04
CA VAL A 288 -15.64 5.20 3.73
C VAL A 288 -16.21 3.85 4.13
N LEU A 289 -16.22 2.92 3.19
CA LEU A 289 -16.47 1.52 3.48
C LEU A 289 -15.16 0.78 3.73
N ILE A 290 -15.05 0.06 4.83
CA ILE A 290 -13.92 -0.82 5.18
C ILE A 290 -14.36 -2.29 5.05
N ASP A 291 -13.76 -3.02 4.11
CA ASP A 291 -13.92 -4.46 3.93
C ASP A 291 -12.88 -5.23 4.77
N ILE A 292 -13.33 -6.09 5.68
CA ILE A 292 -12.47 -6.91 6.56
C ILE A 292 -12.69 -8.39 6.23
N PRO A 293 -11.83 -9.00 5.39
CA PRO A 293 -11.85 -10.43 5.18
C PRO A 293 -11.32 -11.18 6.40
N VAL A 294 -12.10 -12.17 6.88
CA VAL A 294 -11.76 -12.99 8.04
C VAL A 294 -11.51 -14.43 7.63
N GLY A 295 -10.35 -14.96 8.02
CA GLY A 295 -10.00 -16.35 7.76
C GLY A 295 -8.66 -16.75 8.36
N LYS A 296 -8.47 -18.05 8.58
CA LYS A 296 -7.29 -18.65 9.23
C LYS A 296 -5.94 -18.17 8.66
N THR A 297 -5.88 -17.94 7.35
CA THR A 297 -4.69 -17.50 6.62
C THR A 297 -4.76 -16.05 6.12
N ALA A 298 -5.88 -15.36 6.37
CA ALA A 298 -6.04 -13.94 6.08
C ALA A 298 -5.26 -13.07 7.09
N LYS A 299 -5.36 -11.75 6.93
CA LYS A 299 -4.78 -10.78 7.87
C LYS A 299 -5.50 -10.84 9.22
N VAL A 300 -6.84 -10.77 9.19
CA VAL A 300 -7.71 -10.91 10.37
C VAL A 300 -8.13 -12.37 10.49
N ARG A 301 -7.83 -12.99 11.63
CA ARG A 301 -7.89 -14.45 11.77
C ARG A 301 -9.14 -14.96 12.47
N SER A 302 -9.80 -14.10 13.25
CA SER A 302 -11.01 -14.45 13.99
C SER A 302 -12.09 -13.37 13.84
N ASN A 303 -13.35 -13.77 14.06
CA ASN A 303 -14.46 -12.81 14.08
C ASN A 303 -14.37 -11.84 15.27
N GLU A 304 -13.81 -12.28 16.40
CA GLU A 304 -13.58 -11.42 17.57
C GLU A 304 -12.64 -10.27 17.22
N GLU A 305 -11.51 -10.59 16.58
CA GLU A 305 -10.56 -9.60 16.08
C GLU A 305 -11.22 -8.60 15.11
N ALA A 306 -12.07 -9.10 14.21
CA ALA A 306 -12.80 -8.27 13.25
C ALA A 306 -13.80 -7.32 13.93
N LEU A 307 -14.47 -7.76 15.00
CA LEU A 307 -15.40 -6.93 15.77
C LEU A 307 -14.66 -5.85 16.57
N HIS A 308 -13.50 -6.18 17.14
CA HIS A 308 -12.63 -5.18 17.77
C HIS A 308 -12.18 -4.13 16.75
N LEU A 309 -11.66 -4.55 15.61
CA LEU A 309 -11.29 -3.64 14.53
C LEU A 309 -12.47 -2.76 14.08
N GLN A 310 -13.67 -3.34 13.94
CA GLN A 310 -14.87 -2.58 13.60
C GLN A 310 -15.16 -1.46 14.62
N TYR A 311 -15.04 -1.76 15.91
CA TYR A 311 -15.22 -0.77 16.97
C TYR A 311 -14.20 0.36 16.86
N TYR A 312 -12.90 0.03 16.77
CA TYR A 312 -11.85 1.04 16.69
C TYR A 312 -11.94 1.89 15.41
N PHE A 313 -12.21 1.28 14.25
CA PHE A 313 -12.41 2.02 13.00
C PHE A 313 -13.51 3.07 13.15
N LYS A 314 -14.65 2.71 13.76
CA LYS A 314 -15.76 3.65 13.98
C LYS A 314 -15.39 4.75 14.95
N ALA A 315 -14.83 4.41 16.12
CA ALA A 315 -14.45 5.37 17.14
C ALA A 315 -13.42 6.40 16.64
N VAL A 316 -12.38 5.93 15.93
CA VAL A 316 -11.34 6.81 15.39
C VAL A 316 -11.90 7.66 14.24
N ALA A 317 -12.72 7.07 13.36
CA ALA A 317 -13.34 7.78 12.24
C ALA A 317 -14.24 8.93 12.70
N GLU A 318 -15.08 8.70 13.71
CA GLU A 318 -15.94 9.72 14.31
C GLU A 318 -15.10 10.89 14.83
N ALA A 319 -14.02 10.60 15.56
CA ALA A 319 -13.12 11.62 16.12
C ALA A 319 -12.38 12.47 15.07
N ILE A 320 -12.26 11.98 13.82
CA ILE A 320 -11.65 12.73 12.71
C ILE A 320 -12.67 13.23 11.68
N GLY A 321 -13.97 13.04 11.92
CA GLY A 321 -15.05 13.52 11.05
C GLY A 321 -15.28 12.69 9.78
N LEU A 322 -14.98 11.38 9.80
CA LEU A 322 -15.31 10.46 8.72
C LEU A 322 -16.50 9.58 9.10
N ASN A 323 -17.44 9.40 8.16
CA ASN A 323 -18.49 8.41 8.28
C ASN A 323 -17.96 7.05 7.77
N VAL A 324 -17.87 6.06 8.66
CA VAL A 324 -17.29 4.75 8.34
C VAL A 324 -18.28 3.62 8.56
N THR A 325 -18.46 2.80 7.52
CA THR A 325 -19.10 1.49 7.63
C THR A 325 -18.06 0.39 7.47
N VAL A 326 -18.14 -0.65 8.30
CA VAL A 326 -17.26 -1.81 8.23
C VAL A 326 -18.08 -3.05 7.85
N VAL A 327 -17.66 -3.74 6.79
CA VAL A 327 -18.27 -4.98 6.31
C VAL A 327 -17.29 -6.12 6.54
N ILE A 328 -17.68 -7.07 7.39
CA ILE A 328 -16.92 -8.29 7.64
C ILE A 328 -17.28 -9.31 6.56
N THR A 329 -16.28 -9.94 5.95
CA THR A 329 -16.44 -10.78 4.77
C THR A 329 -15.63 -12.07 4.90
N ASP A 330 -15.97 -13.08 4.08
CA ASP A 330 -15.23 -14.34 4.07
C ASP A 330 -13.81 -14.18 3.51
N GLY A 331 -12.83 -14.66 4.25
CA GLY A 331 -11.40 -14.69 3.89
C GLY A 331 -10.79 -16.09 3.92
N ARG A 332 -11.61 -17.16 3.91
CA ARG A 332 -11.12 -18.55 3.95
C ARG A 332 -10.44 -18.99 2.66
N GLN A 333 -10.69 -18.32 1.54
CA GLN A 333 -10.12 -18.61 0.22
C GLN A 333 -9.86 -17.33 -0.58
N PRO A 334 -9.07 -17.39 -1.68
CA PRO A 334 -8.94 -16.27 -2.59
C PRO A 334 -10.32 -15.87 -3.14
N VAL A 335 -10.51 -14.59 -3.43
CA VAL A 335 -11.74 -14.11 -4.05
C VAL A 335 -11.56 -14.11 -5.57
N GLY A 336 -12.45 -14.79 -6.28
CA GLY A 336 -12.34 -15.01 -7.71
C GLY A 336 -11.26 -16.02 -8.09
N ASN A 337 -10.91 -16.04 -9.39
CA ASN A 337 -10.02 -17.06 -9.95
C ASN A 337 -8.57 -16.56 -10.13
N GLY A 338 -8.35 -15.26 -10.29
CA GLY A 338 -7.03 -14.71 -10.57
C GLY A 338 -6.26 -14.27 -9.32
N ILE A 339 -4.95 -14.55 -9.27
CA ILE A 339 -4.00 -13.99 -8.31
C ILE A 339 -2.80 -13.45 -9.09
N GLY A 340 -2.53 -12.16 -8.99
CA GLY A 340 -1.52 -11.45 -9.80
C GLY A 340 -2.15 -10.42 -10.74
N PRO A 341 -1.40 -9.41 -11.22
CA PRO A 341 -1.99 -8.21 -11.82
C PRO A 341 -2.91 -8.47 -13.01
N ALA A 342 -2.42 -9.11 -14.08
CA ALA A 342 -3.23 -9.37 -15.27
C ALA A 342 -4.32 -10.42 -15.03
N LEU A 343 -4.03 -11.45 -14.22
CA LEU A 343 -4.99 -12.52 -13.94
C LEU A 343 -6.19 -12.00 -13.14
N GLU A 344 -5.94 -11.14 -12.15
CA GLU A 344 -7.02 -10.48 -11.42
C GLU A 344 -7.78 -9.49 -12.30
N ALA A 345 -7.11 -8.78 -13.21
CA ALA A 345 -7.74 -7.91 -14.20
C ALA A 345 -8.73 -8.68 -15.09
N ILE A 346 -8.33 -9.85 -15.60
CA ILE A 346 -9.19 -10.72 -16.40
C ILE A 346 -10.42 -11.15 -15.59
N GLY A 347 -10.24 -11.56 -14.32
CA GLY A 347 -11.35 -11.90 -13.43
C GLY A 347 -12.33 -10.74 -13.25
N VAL A 348 -11.83 -9.53 -13.01
CA VAL A 348 -12.66 -8.32 -12.88
C VAL A 348 -13.40 -7.97 -14.17
N LEU A 349 -12.72 -8.04 -15.32
CA LEU A 349 -13.33 -7.76 -16.61
C LEU A 349 -14.43 -8.75 -16.94
N SER A 350 -14.25 -10.04 -16.63
CA SER A 350 -15.30 -11.05 -16.86
C SER A 350 -16.59 -10.72 -16.08
N VAL A 351 -16.47 -10.19 -14.85
CA VAL A 351 -17.61 -9.74 -14.05
C VAL A 351 -18.26 -8.51 -14.66
N LEU A 352 -17.47 -7.49 -15.02
CA LEU A 352 -17.99 -6.26 -15.64
C LEU A 352 -18.66 -6.52 -16.99
N ARG A 353 -18.15 -7.48 -17.76
CA ARG A 353 -18.70 -7.93 -19.05
C ARG A 353 -19.93 -8.83 -18.91
N ASN A 354 -20.33 -9.19 -17.69
CA ASN A 354 -21.41 -10.14 -17.41
C ASN A 354 -21.20 -11.48 -18.12
N GLU A 355 -19.97 -11.98 -18.19
CA GLU A 355 -19.69 -13.29 -18.76
C GLU A 355 -20.33 -14.40 -17.93
N THR A 356 -20.88 -15.42 -18.59
CA THR A 356 -21.60 -16.53 -17.95
C THR A 356 -20.75 -17.27 -16.90
N ASN A 357 -19.44 -17.38 -17.17
CA ASN A 357 -18.48 -18.10 -16.33
C ASN A 357 -17.64 -17.16 -15.45
N CYS A 358 -18.09 -15.94 -15.21
CA CYS A 358 -17.38 -15.02 -14.32
C CYS A 358 -17.33 -15.54 -12.87
N PRO A 359 -16.31 -15.15 -12.07
CA PRO A 359 -16.21 -15.58 -10.68
C PRO A 359 -17.37 -15.06 -9.83
N LYS A 360 -18.24 -15.98 -9.39
CA LYS A 360 -19.50 -15.65 -8.70
C LYS A 360 -19.28 -15.00 -7.33
N ASP A 361 -18.27 -15.44 -6.60
CA ASP A 361 -17.88 -14.89 -5.30
C ASP A 361 -17.37 -13.45 -5.40
N LEU A 362 -16.55 -13.15 -6.42
CA LEU A 362 -16.10 -11.79 -6.73
C LEU A 362 -17.28 -10.88 -7.12
N LYS A 363 -18.19 -11.36 -7.98
CA LYS A 363 -19.41 -10.63 -8.37
C LYS A 363 -20.26 -10.33 -7.14
N GLU A 364 -20.62 -11.36 -6.37
CA GLU A 364 -21.50 -11.24 -5.21
C GLU A 364 -20.93 -10.30 -4.14
N ARG A 365 -19.65 -10.47 -3.79
CA ARG A 365 -18.98 -9.59 -2.83
C ARG A 365 -18.92 -8.15 -3.32
N SER A 366 -18.65 -7.93 -4.61
CA SER A 366 -18.65 -6.57 -5.18
C SER A 366 -20.03 -5.92 -5.13
N LEU A 367 -21.10 -6.68 -5.35
CA LEU A 367 -22.48 -6.19 -5.26
C LEU A 367 -22.87 -5.81 -3.83
N VAL A 368 -22.48 -6.62 -2.83
CA VAL A 368 -22.69 -6.29 -1.41
C VAL A 368 -21.97 -5.00 -1.04
N LEU A 369 -20.69 -4.87 -1.37
CA LEU A 369 -19.88 -3.70 -1.04
C LEU A 369 -20.35 -2.44 -1.78
N ALA A 370 -20.74 -2.57 -3.06
CA ALA A 370 -21.31 -1.45 -3.81
C ALA A 370 -22.67 -1.04 -3.23
N GLY A 371 -23.54 -2.00 -2.90
CA GLY A 371 -24.83 -1.74 -2.27
C GLY A 371 -24.68 -0.95 -0.97
N GLU A 372 -23.75 -1.34 -0.09
CA GLU A 372 -23.50 -0.61 1.15
C GLU A 372 -23.03 0.83 0.92
N LEU A 373 -22.20 1.09 -0.09
CA LEU A 373 -21.82 2.46 -0.46
C LEU A 373 -22.99 3.27 -1.01
N LEU A 374 -23.93 2.62 -1.72
CA LEU A 374 -25.16 3.26 -2.15
C LEU A 374 -26.07 3.57 -0.94
N THR A 375 -26.13 2.69 0.06
CA THR A 375 -26.83 2.93 1.34
C THR A 375 -26.25 4.13 2.06
N MET A 376 -24.91 4.18 2.21
CA MET A 376 -24.21 5.31 2.84
C MET A 376 -24.49 6.66 2.14
N SER A 377 -24.87 6.63 0.86
CA SER A 377 -25.19 7.85 0.13
C SER A 377 -26.53 8.48 0.51
N GLY A 378 -27.46 7.71 1.09
CA GLY A 378 -28.82 8.16 1.43
C GLY A 378 -29.70 8.54 0.23
N LYS A 379 -29.27 8.25 -1.02
CA LYS A 379 -29.98 8.65 -2.24
C LYS A 379 -30.85 7.56 -2.87
N PHE A 380 -30.83 6.35 -2.31
CA PHE A 380 -31.54 5.20 -2.84
C PHE A 380 -32.58 4.71 -1.84
N GLU A 381 -33.58 4.00 -2.35
CA GLU A 381 -34.62 3.42 -1.50
C GLU A 381 -34.03 2.36 -0.58
N GLN A 382 -34.30 2.50 0.72
CA GLN A 382 -33.77 1.62 1.76
C GLN A 382 -34.12 0.16 1.49
N GLY A 383 -33.10 -0.70 1.52
CA GLY A 383 -33.24 -2.15 1.30
C GLY A 383 -33.18 -2.59 -0.17
N LYS A 384 -33.11 -1.65 -1.12
CA LYS A 384 -32.98 -1.96 -2.56
C LYS A 384 -31.60 -1.70 -3.12
N GLU A 385 -30.64 -1.22 -2.33
CA GLU A 385 -29.36 -0.70 -2.79
C GLU A 385 -28.49 -1.77 -3.47
N LYS A 386 -28.45 -2.98 -2.91
CA LYS A 386 -27.77 -4.12 -3.55
C LYS A 386 -28.43 -4.52 -4.87
N GLN A 387 -29.76 -4.44 -4.96
CA GLN A 387 -30.50 -4.72 -6.19
C GLN A 387 -30.22 -3.66 -7.25
N VAL A 388 -30.15 -2.38 -6.88
CA VAL A 388 -29.72 -1.29 -7.76
C VAL A 388 -28.28 -1.50 -8.25
N ALA A 389 -27.35 -1.87 -7.36
CA ALA A 389 -25.98 -2.20 -7.74
C ALA A 389 -25.93 -3.35 -8.76
N LYS A 390 -26.77 -4.36 -8.58
CA LYS A 390 -26.91 -5.50 -9.51
C LYS A 390 -27.44 -5.05 -10.86
N GLU A 391 -28.49 -4.23 -10.90
CA GLU A 391 -29.06 -3.70 -12.15
C GLU A 391 -28.05 -2.83 -12.92
N ILE A 392 -27.25 -2.02 -12.22
CA ILE A 392 -26.19 -1.22 -12.84
C ILE A 392 -25.11 -2.10 -13.47
N LEU A 393 -24.73 -3.20 -12.80
CA LEU A 393 -23.78 -4.17 -13.32
C LEU A 393 -24.35 -4.91 -14.55
N GLU A 394 -25.54 -5.50 -14.42
CA GLU A 394 -26.15 -6.37 -15.42
C GLU A 394 -26.64 -5.61 -16.67
N SER A 395 -26.98 -4.32 -16.53
CA SER A 395 -27.29 -3.45 -17.67
C SER A 395 -26.06 -3.01 -18.48
N GLY A 396 -24.84 -3.34 -18.05
CA GLY A 396 -23.60 -2.92 -18.69
C GLY A 396 -23.18 -1.47 -18.39
N LYS A 397 -23.95 -0.73 -17.58
CA LYS A 397 -23.60 0.64 -17.17
C LYS A 397 -22.28 0.69 -16.40
N ALA A 398 -22.03 -0.29 -15.52
CA ALA A 398 -20.76 -0.42 -14.82
C ALA A 398 -19.57 -0.58 -15.78
N LEU A 399 -19.68 -1.46 -16.78
CA LEU A 399 -18.62 -1.64 -17.80
C LEU A 399 -18.37 -0.35 -18.59
N ASN A 400 -19.43 0.30 -19.06
CA ASN A 400 -19.29 1.56 -19.80
C ASN A 400 -18.58 2.63 -18.97
N LYS A 401 -18.90 2.71 -17.67
CA LYS A 401 -18.24 3.64 -16.74
C LYS A 401 -16.79 3.26 -16.49
N PHE A 402 -16.48 1.97 -16.29
CA PHE A 402 -15.11 1.48 -16.16
C PHE A 402 -14.26 1.89 -17.37
N MET A 403 -14.73 1.61 -18.58
CA MET A 403 -14.05 1.96 -19.83
C MET A 403 -13.87 3.47 -20.00
N ALA A 404 -14.86 4.27 -19.59
CA ALA A 404 -14.77 5.73 -19.62
C ALA A 404 -13.68 6.26 -18.67
N ILE A 405 -13.59 5.71 -17.46
CA ILE A 405 -12.52 6.03 -16.49
C ILE A 405 -11.14 5.68 -17.07
N CYS A 406 -10.96 4.46 -17.60
CA CYS A 406 -9.70 4.04 -18.23
C CYS A 406 -9.30 4.97 -19.38
N LYS A 407 -10.25 5.30 -20.27
CA LYS A 407 -10.01 6.24 -21.37
C LYS A 407 -9.62 7.63 -20.88
N ALA A 408 -10.24 8.11 -19.80
CA ALA A 408 -9.90 9.40 -19.19
C ALA A 408 -8.51 9.40 -18.53
N GLN A 409 -8.02 8.24 -18.08
CA GLN A 409 -6.71 8.08 -17.45
C GLN A 409 -5.55 7.89 -18.41
N GLY A 410 -5.80 7.55 -19.68
CA GLY A 410 -4.75 7.36 -20.67
C GLY A 410 -4.98 6.20 -21.64
N GLY A 411 -6.10 5.49 -21.53
CA GLY A 411 -6.46 4.41 -22.44
C GLY A 411 -6.80 3.10 -21.73
N PHE A 412 -7.15 2.10 -22.51
CA PHE A 412 -7.45 0.76 -22.04
C PHE A 412 -6.57 -0.24 -22.79
N THR A 413 -6.00 -1.18 -22.06
CA THR A 413 -5.23 -2.31 -22.56
C THR A 413 -5.90 -3.59 -22.07
N GLU A 414 -6.12 -4.53 -22.98
CA GLU A 414 -6.62 -5.85 -22.60
C GLU A 414 -5.50 -6.62 -21.87
N PRO A 415 -5.74 -7.13 -20.65
CA PRO A 415 -4.75 -7.92 -19.93
C PRO A 415 -4.54 -9.28 -20.60
N GLU A 416 -3.29 -9.76 -20.59
CA GLU A 416 -2.91 -11.06 -21.14
C GLU A 416 -2.31 -11.98 -20.08
N TYR A 417 -2.42 -13.29 -20.29
CA TYR A 417 -1.78 -14.31 -19.47
C TYR A 417 -0.28 -14.40 -19.75
N GLY A 418 0.52 -14.83 -18.75
CA GLY A 418 1.95 -15.09 -18.93
C GLY A 418 2.25 -16.10 -20.05
N LYS A 419 3.42 -15.96 -20.68
CA LYS A 419 3.83 -16.81 -21.82
C LYS A 419 3.94 -18.29 -21.45
N TYR A 420 4.44 -18.58 -20.25
CA TYR A 420 4.64 -19.94 -19.77
C TYR A 420 3.51 -20.32 -18.81
N ARG A 421 3.05 -21.57 -18.91
CA ARG A 421 1.96 -22.11 -18.11
C ARG A 421 2.35 -23.47 -17.54
N PHE A 422 1.98 -23.72 -16.28
CA PHE A 422 2.09 -25.03 -15.64
C PHE A 422 0.79 -25.37 -14.92
N ASP A 423 0.18 -26.50 -15.27
CA ASP A 423 -1.08 -26.96 -14.70
C ASP A 423 -0.85 -27.88 -13.51
N VAL A 424 -1.55 -27.59 -12.41
CA VAL A 424 -1.55 -28.39 -11.19
C VAL A 424 -2.87 -29.14 -11.13
N LEU A 425 -2.78 -30.47 -11.27
CA LEU A 425 -3.92 -31.36 -11.28
C LEU A 425 -4.11 -32.03 -9.91
N SER A 426 -5.35 -32.41 -9.60
CA SER A 426 -5.65 -33.10 -8.36
C SER A 426 -5.11 -34.53 -8.38
N GLU A 427 -4.43 -34.93 -7.30
CA GLU A 427 -3.93 -36.30 -7.12
C GLU A 427 -5.01 -37.25 -6.58
N LYS A 428 -6.07 -36.70 -5.96
CA LYS A 428 -7.18 -37.46 -5.39
C LYS A 428 -8.53 -36.82 -5.65
N SER A 429 -9.58 -37.63 -5.57
CA SER A 429 -10.96 -37.16 -5.64
C SER A 429 -11.45 -36.80 -4.23
N GLY A 430 -12.40 -35.87 -4.13
CA GLY A 430 -12.99 -35.46 -2.86
C GLY A 430 -13.65 -34.09 -2.92
N ILE A 431 -13.81 -33.46 -1.76
CA ILE A 431 -14.35 -32.10 -1.60
C ILE A 431 -13.26 -31.21 -1.02
N ILE A 432 -13.07 -30.03 -1.60
CA ILE A 432 -12.10 -29.06 -1.09
C ILE A 432 -12.62 -28.45 0.22
N LYS A 433 -11.81 -28.50 1.28
CA LYS A 433 -12.16 -28.00 2.61
C LYS A 433 -11.40 -26.76 3.02
N GLU A 434 -10.09 -26.75 2.79
CA GLU A 434 -9.23 -25.63 3.15
C GLU A 434 -8.30 -25.26 2.00
N ILE A 435 -7.97 -23.97 1.93
CA ILE A 435 -7.01 -23.41 0.99
C ILE A 435 -6.08 -22.47 1.78
N ASP A 436 -4.77 -22.65 1.62
CA ASP A 436 -3.81 -21.74 2.23
C ASP A 436 -3.54 -20.54 1.31
N ASN A 437 -4.16 -19.40 1.65
CA ASN A 437 -4.00 -18.14 0.93
C ASN A 437 -2.55 -17.64 0.88
N ARG A 438 -1.75 -17.89 1.93
CA ARG A 438 -0.37 -17.40 2.03
C ARG A 438 0.54 -18.20 1.12
N LYS A 439 0.37 -19.54 1.08
CA LYS A 439 1.12 -20.41 0.17
C LYS A 439 0.75 -20.11 -1.30
N LEU A 440 -0.53 -19.96 -1.63
CA LEU A 440 -0.95 -19.55 -2.98
C LEU A 440 -0.38 -18.18 -3.39
N ALA A 441 -0.43 -17.21 -2.48
CA ALA A 441 0.17 -15.90 -2.72
C ALA A 441 1.69 -16.00 -2.98
N ARG A 442 2.39 -16.87 -2.24
CA ARG A 442 3.82 -17.09 -2.45
C ARG A 442 4.13 -17.75 -3.79
N ILE A 443 3.31 -18.69 -4.26
CA ILE A 443 3.43 -19.26 -5.61
C ILE A 443 3.32 -18.17 -6.68
N ALA A 444 2.30 -17.31 -6.60
CA ALA A 444 2.11 -16.22 -7.56
C ALA A 444 3.30 -15.23 -7.56
N LYS A 445 3.86 -14.93 -6.39
CA LYS A 445 5.07 -14.09 -6.28
C LYS A 445 6.30 -14.74 -6.91
N LEU A 446 6.54 -16.02 -6.63
CA LEU A 446 7.68 -16.74 -7.19
C LEU A 446 7.56 -16.89 -8.71
N ALA A 447 6.33 -16.94 -9.24
CA ALA A 447 6.06 -16.91 -10.67
C ALA A 447 6.36 -15.55 -11.33
N GLY A 448 6.57 -14.48 -10.55
CA GLY A 448 6.98 -13.16 -11.03
C GLY A 448 6.09 -11.99 -10.58
N ALA A 449 4.92 -12.25 -9.98
CA ALA A 449 4.00 -11.18 -9.58
C ALA A 449 4.53 -10.34 -8.39
N PRO A 450 4.30 -9.01 -8.34
CA PRO A 450 3.62 -8.19 -9.34
C PRO A 450 4.55 -7.64 -10.43
N LYS A 451 5.88 -7.84 -10.34
CA LYS A 451 6.86 -7.22 -11.25
C LYS A 451 6.65 -7.64 -12.70
N SER A 452 6.38 -8.93 -12.92
CA SER A 452 5.93 -9.48 -14.18
C SER A 452 4.40 -9.46 -14.18
N SER A 453 3.79 -8.45 -14.82
CA SER A 453 2.36 -8.16 -14.69
C SER A 453 1.46 -9.30 -15.17
N ARG A 454 1.92 -10.11 -16.11
CA ARG A 454 1.20 -11.27 -16.67
C ARG A 454 1.39 -12.55 -15.86
N ALA A 455 2.26 -12.53 -14.85
CA ALA A 455 2.53 -13.66 -13.99
C ALA A 455 1.52 -13.78 -12.84
N GLY A 456 1.31 -15.00 -12.36
CA GLY A 456 0.38 -15.26 -11.27
C GLY A 456 -0.15 -16.68 -11.23
N VAL A 457 -1.27 -16.85 -10.52
CA VAL A 457 -2.01 -18.12 -10.43
C VAL A 457 -3.45 -17.90 -10.90
N TRP A 458 -3.93 -18.78 -11.76
CA TRP A 458 -5.35 -18.90 -12.11
C TRP A 458 -5.92 -20.15 -11.46
N TYR A 459 -6.77 -19.95 -10.46
CA TYR A 459 -7.34 -20.97 -9.58
C TYR A 459 -8.75 -21.36 -10.05
N ASN A 460 -9.05 -22.65 -10.13
CA ASN A 460 -10.35 -23.18 -10.59
C ASN A 460 -11.07 -24.04 -9.53
N ALA A 461 -10.30 -24.56 -8.59
CA ALA A 461 -10.80 -25.21 -7.41
C ALA A 461 -11.47 -24.16 -6.49
N HIS A 462 -12.45 -24.48 -5.66
CA HIS A 462 -13.00 -23.56 -4.65
C HIS A 462 -13.44 -24.39 -3.45
N ILE A 463 -13.48 -23.83 -2.24
CA ILE A 463 -13.98 -24.52 -1.05
C ILE A 463 -15.40 -25.02 -1.31
N ASN A 464 -15.67 -26.25 -0.87
CA ASN A 464 -16.89 -27.04 -1.09
C ASN A 464 -17.12 -27.54 -2.53
N SER A 465 -16.20 -27.26 -3.47
CA SER A 465 -16.26 -27.87 -4.80
C SER A 465 -15.86 -29.34 -4.73
N LYS A 466 -16.63 -30.19 -5.43
CA LYS A 466 -16.28 -31.58 -5.69
C LYS A 466 -15.25 -31.63 -6.81
N ILE A 467 -14.19 -32.40 -6.61
CA ILE A 467 -13.11 -32.60 -7.57
C ILE A 467 -12.82 -34.08 -7.73
N SER A 468 -12.46 -34.46 -8.95
CA SER A 468 -12.03 -35.79 -9.34
C SER A 468 -10.51 -35.82 -9.48
N THR A 469 -9.94 -37.02 -9.44
CA THR A 469 -8.52 -37.23 -9.76
C THR A 469 -8.25 -36.73 -11.18
N ARG A 470 -7.15 -35.98 -11.35
CA ARG A 470 -6.76 -35.24 -12.58
C ARG A 470 -7.54 -33.97 -12.88
N ASP A 471 -8.52 -33.56 -12.08
CA ASP A 471 -9.16 -32.25 -12.27
C ASP A 471 -8.16 -31.12 -12.07
N LEU A 472 -8.28 -30.06 -12.87
CA LEU A 472 -7.40 -28.91 -12.79
C LEU A 472 -7.70 -28.09 -11.52
N LEU A 473 -6.76 -28.06 -10.59
CA LEU A 473 -6.88 -27.25 -9.38
C LEU A 473 -6.56 -25.78 -9.70
N PHE A 474 -5.41 -25.55 -10.34
CA PHE A 474 -4.96 -24.23 -10.77
C PHE A 474 -3.85 -24.30 -11.80
N SER A 475 -3.61 -23.18 -12.46
CA SER A 475 -2.53 -22.96 -13.42
C SER A 475 -1.61 -21.86 -12.92
N ILE A 476 -0.31 -22.07 -13.01
CA ILE A 476 0.72 -21.06 -12.74
C ILE A 476 1.11 -20.44 -14.08
N TYR A 477 1.12 -19.10 -14.13
CA TYR A 477 1.55 -18.32 -15.30
C TYR A 477 2.80 -17.51 -14.97
N ALA A 478 3.75 -17.46 -15.89
CA ALA A 478 4.99 -16.69 -15.77
C ALA A 478 5.43 -16.12 -17.12
N ASP A 479 6.21 -15.04 -17.11
CA ASP A 479 6.77 -14.46 -18.34
C ASP A 479 8.15 -15.03 -18.67
N ALA A 480 8.89 -15.52 -17.67
CA ALA A 480 10.14 -16.24 -17.87
C ALA A 480 10.08 -17.69 -17.36
N LYS A 481 10.79 -18.58 -18.06
CA LYS A 481 10.90 -19.99 -17.67
C LYS A 481 11.53 -20.16 -16.27
N GLY A 482 12.52 -19.34 -15.92
CA GLY A 482 13.17 -19.38 -14.61
C GLY A 482 12.22 -19.06 -13.45
N GLU A 483 11.36 -18.04 -13.61
CA GLU A 483 10.33 -17.70 -12.62
C GLU A 483 9.34 -18.87 -12.42
N LEU A 484 8.93 -19.52 -13.51
CA LEU A 484 8.06 -20.70 -13.44
C LEU A 484 8.72 -21.86 -12.68
N GLU A 485 10.01 -22.12 -12.89
CA GLU A 485 10.74 -23.17 -12.16
C GLU A 485 10.83 -22.87 -10.66
N TYR A 486 11.09 -21.62 -10.25
CA TYR A 486 11.05 -21.26 -8.83
C TYR A 486 9.69 -21.50 -8.18
N ALA A 487 8.60 -21.18 -8.89
CA ALA A 487 7.25 -21.45 -8.40
C ALA A 487 6.98 -22.97 -8.28
N LYS A 488 7.46 -23.78 -9.24
CA LYS A 488 7.35 -25.25 -9.22
C LYS A 488 8.16 -25.87 -8.10
N ASP A 489 9.37 -25.39 -7.83
CA ASP A 489 10.22 -25.93 -6.78
C ASP A 489 9.66 -25.62 -5.39
N TYR A 490 9.09 -24.42 -5.20
CA TYR A 490 8.35 -24.12 -3.99
C TYR A 490 7.11 -25.00 -3.83
N LEU A 491 6.35 -25.22 -4.92
CA LEU A 491 5.17 -26.09 -4.89
C LEU A 491 5.51 -27.52 -4.44
N LYS A 492 6.63 -28.08 -4.90
CA LYS A 492 7.12 -29.40 -4.46
C LYS A 492 7.56 -29.41 -2.99
N SER A 493 7.99 -28.27 -2.45
CA SER A 493 8.49 -28.15 -1.08
C SER A 493 7.40 -28.02 -0.02
N ILE A 494 6.16 -27.72 -0.44
CA ILE A 494 5.05 -27.45 0.47
C ILE A 494 4.03 -28.59 0.47
N ASN A 495 3.49 -28.89 1.65
CA ASN A 495 2.33 -29.74 1.83
C ASN A 495 1.10 -28.90 2.18
N ASP A 496 -0.10 -29.48 2.15
CA ASP A 496 -1.34 -28.87 2.64
C ASP A 496 -1.64 -27.49 2.04
N LEU A 497 -1.43 -27.33 0.73
CA LEU A 497 -1.84 -26.12 0.00
C LEU A 497 -3.36 -26.08 -0.16
N ILE A 498 -3.94 -27.22 -0.54
CA ILE A 498 -5.37 -27.45 -0.71
C ILE A 498 -5.70 -28.77 0.00
N ILE A 499 -6.57 -28.72 1.00
CA ILE A 499 -7.02 -29.91 1.72
C ILE A 499 -8.28 -30.43 1.04
N ILE A 500 -8.22 -31.69 0.62
CA ILE A 500 -9.29 -32.40 -0.08
C ILE A 500 -9.68 -33.59 0.79
N GLU A 501 -10.97 -33.72 1.10
CA GLU A 501 -11.53 -34.80 1.91
C GLU A 501 -12.45 -35.71 1.10
#